data_AF-A0A924DCJ2-F1
#
_entry.id   AF-A0A924DCJ2-F1
#
_cell.length_a   1.000
_cell.length_b   1.000
_cell.length_c   1.000
_cell.angle_alpha   90.00
_cell.angle_beta   90.00
_cell.angle_gamma   90.00
#
_symmetry.space_group_name_H-M   'P 1'
#
loop_
_entity.id
_entity.type
_entity.pdbx_description
1 polymer ?
#
loop_
_entity_poly.entity_id
_entity_poly.type
_entity_poly.pdbx_seq_one_letter_code
_entity_poly.pdbx_strand_id
1 'polypeptide(L)'
;MKTELDLELEPIGEFPGRQRTAEERERANFSATLKDTLKLLKLELGVLRARDLVCGIDVRASDLRGDGLPSPSAVALSPAIVLMFESKYGFLKIGFDRFKRWEHNLRAIALHLQHLREAGVYGVGSNGEAYRGWSAVAPPPRPRKKKSPQSAPNPSPSATSKEREAAEFLAKHGGKTPNEILADAEAFGTAYRMASASLHPDRGGTHEDFVRLQRAVDLLKVRFP
;
A
#
# COMPACT_ATOMS: atom_id res chain seq x y z
N MET A 1 -13.70 -17.87 -3.87
CA MET A 1 -13.46 -16.68 -3.03
C MET A 1 -13.78 -15.44 -3.86
N LYS A 2 -14.76 -14.63 -3.45
CA LYS A 2 -15.02 -13.33 -4.09
C LYS A 2 -13.87 -12.41 -3.69
N THR A 3 -12.88 -12.23 -4.56
CA THR A 3 -11.91 -11.14 -4.41
C THR A 3 -12.68 -9.86 -4.68
N GLU A 4 -13.16 -9.21 -3.62
CA GLU A 4 -13.58 -7.82 -3.69
C GLU A 4 -12.31 -7.04 -4.02
N LEU A 5 -12.27 -6.40 -5.20
CA LEU A 5 -11.15 -5.54 -5.55
C LEU A 5 -11.40 -4.26 -4.77
N ASP A 6 -10.75 -4.12 -3.61
CA ASP A 6 -10.66 -2.84 -2.91
C ASP A 6 -9.69 -1.97 -3.72
N LEU A 7 -10.17 -1.41 -4.84
CA LEU A 7 -9.42 -0.47 -5.65
C LEU A 7 -9.37 0.85 -4.90
N GLU A 8 -8.23 1.16 -4.30
CA GLU A 8 -8.02 2.43 -3.63
C GLU A 8 -7.51 3.45 -4.64
N LEU A 9 -8.27 4.53 -4.84
CA LEU A 9 -7.84 5.65 -5.66
C LEU A 9 -7.16 6.69 -4.78
N GLU A 10 -5.88 6.92 -5.08
CA GLU A 10 -5.05 7.93 -4.45
C GLU A 10 -4.63 8.97 -5.50
N PRO A 11 -4.35 10.23 -5.10
CA PRO A 11 -3.64 11.16 -5.97
C PRO A 11 -2.36 10.50 -6.48
N ILE A 12 -2.00 10.77 -7.74
CA ILE A 12 -0.73 10.29 -8.27
C ILE A 12 0.39 10.94 -7.45
N GLY A 13 1.08 10.13 -6.64
CA GLY A 13 2.33 10.53 -6.01
C GLY A 13 3.44 10.62 -7.06
N GLU A 14 4.44 9.75 -6.96
CA GLU A 14 5.52 9.70 -7.95
C GLU A 14 5.13 8.84 -9.17
N PHE A 15 5.05 9.44 -10.36
CA PHE A 15 4.85 8.71 -11.61
C PHE A 15 6.16 8.03 -12.05
N PRO A 16 6.16 6.75 -12.46
CA PRO A 16 7.38 6.09 -12.88
C PRO A 16 7.85 6.66 -14.23
N GLY A 17 8.94 7.41 -14.19
CA GLY A 17 9.56 8.04 -15.37
C GLY A 17 8.98 9.42 -15.69
N ARG A 18 9.17 9.87 -16.94
CA ARG A 18 8.70 11.18 -17.41
C ARG A 18 7.22 11.11 -17.79
N GLN A 19 6.40 12.00 -17.22
CA GLN A 19 5.04 12.20 -17.71
C GLN A 19 5.04 12.93 -19.07
N ARG A 20 4.22 12.45 -19.99
CA ARG A 20 3.97 13.07 -21.30
C ARG A 20 3.20 14.37 -21.15
N THR A 21 3.57 15.33 -21.99
CA THR A 21 2.85 16.60 -22.17
C THR A 21 1.49 16.37 -22.84
N ALA A 22 0.62 17.39 -22.87
CA ALA A 22 -0.72 17.26 -23.43
C ALA A 22 -0.69 17.00 -24.95
N GLU A 23 0.32 17.51 -25.63
CA GLU A 23 0.54 17.42 -27.07
C GLU A 23 1.06 16.03 -27.48
N GLU A 24 1.89 15.41 -26.64
CA GLU A 24 2.42 14.05 -26.84
C GLU A 24 1.36 12.95 -26.64
N ARG A 25 0.17 13.30 -26.10
CA ARG A 25 -0.89 12.34 -25.81
C ARG A 25 -1.78 12.08 -27.01
N GLU A 26 -2.04 10.80 -27.25
CA GLU A 26 -2.78 10.33 -28.42
C GLU A 26 -4.23 9.96 -28.06
N ARG A 27 -5.08 9.82 -29.08
CA ARG A 27 -6.37 9.15 -28.92
C ARG A 27 -6.15 7.63 -28.91
N ALA A 28 -6.91 6.92 -28.07
CA ALA A 28 -6.84 5.46 -28.06
C ALA A 28 -7.37 4.88 -29.37
N ASN A 29 -6.72 3.82 -29.85
CA ASN A 29 -7.12 3.05 -31.03
C ASN A 29 -8.10 1.91 -30.68
N PHE A 30 -8.50 1.80 -29.42
CA PHE A 30 -9.47 0.83 -28.93
C PHE A 30 -10.63 1.54 -28.24
N SER A 31 -11.76 0.86 -28.14
CA SER A 31 -12.95 1.30 -27.39
C SER A 31 -13.36 0.20 -26.41
N ALA A 32 -13.60 0.57 -25.16
CA ALA A 32 -14.12 -0.31 -24.13
C ALA A 32 -14.82 0.51 -23.04
N THR A 33 -15.86 -0.06 -22.42
CA THR A 33 -16.46 0.58 -21.25
C THR A 33 -15.53 0.46 -20.04
N LEU A 34 -15.65 1.37 -19.07
CA LEU A 34 -14.93 1.26 -17.81
C LEU A 34 -15.27 -0.05 -17.08
N LYS A 35 -16.53 -0.50 -17.16
CA LYS A 35 -16.99 -1.76 -16.58
C LYS A 35 -16.24 -2.97 -17.16
N ASP A 36 -16.11 -3.04 -18.48
CA ASP A 36 -15.38 -4.12 -19.16
C ASP A 36 -13.89 -4.06 -18.85
N THR A 37 -13.35 -2.85 -18.72
CA THR A 37 -11.97 -2.61 -18.31
C THR A 37 -11.69 -3.13 -16.91
N LEU A 38 -12.54 -2.80 -15.94
CA LEU A 38 -12.43 -3.29 -14.56
C LEU A 38 -12.63 -4.81 -14.47
N LYS A 39 -13.53 -5.39 -15.29
CA LYS A 39 -13.73 -6.83 -15.38
C LYS A 39 -12.47 -7.55 -15.88
N LEU A 40 -11.86 -7.06 -16.96
CA LEU A 40 -10.59 -7.61 -17.46
C LEU A 40 -9.49 -7.46 -16.43
N LEU A 41 -9.33 -6.26 -15.87
CA LEU A 41 -8.29 -5.99 -14.87
C LEU A 41 -8.42 -6.93 -13.65
N LYS A 42 -9.64 -7.16 -13.17
CA LYS A 42 -9.93 -8.09 -12.08
C LYS A 42 -9.51 -9.52 -12.40
N LEU A 43 -9.76 -9.99 -13.62
CA LEU A 43 -9.33 -11.32 -14.06
C LEU A 43 -7.80 -11.42 -14.01
N GLU A 44 -7.11 -10.47 -14.65
CA GLU A 44 -5.65 -10.50 -14.79
C GLU A 44 -4.94 -10.33 -13.43
N LEU A 45 -5.41 -9.43 -12.58
CA LEU A 45 -4.91 -9.27 -11.21
C LEU A 45 -5.17 -10.54 -10.37
N GLY A 46 -6.28 -11.23 -10.59
CA GLY A 46 -6.57 -12.52 -9.97
C GLY A 46 -5.53 -13.59 -10.35
N VAL A 47 -5.13 -13.65 -11.62
CA VAL A 47 -4.09 -14.57 -12.11
C VAL A 47 -2.72 -14.27 -11.48
N LEU A 48 -2.42 -12.99 -11.25
CA LEU A 48 -1.18 -12.55 -10.58
C LEU A 48 -1.21 -12.72 -9.06
N ARG A 49 -2.34 -13.17 -8.49
CA ARG A 49 -2.62 -13.19 -7.05
C ARG A 49 -2.36 -11.82 -6.41
N ALA A 50 -2.79 -10.78 -7.11
CA ALA A 50 -2.55 -9.41 -6.70
C ALA A 50 -3.19 -9.16 -5.32
N ARG A 51 -2.41 -8.60 -4.42
CA ARG A 51 -2.86 -8.06 -3.14
C ARG A 51 -2.58 -6.57 -3.13
N ASP A 52 -3.17 -5.87 -2.17
CA ASP A 52 -2.65 -4.56 -1.84
C ASP A 52 -2.74 -3.58 -3.04
N LEU A 53 -3.85 -3.65 -3.78
CA LEU A 53 -4.05 -2.90 -5.01
C LEU A 53 -4.33 -1.42 -4.72
N VAL A 54 -3.53 -0.54 -5.33
CA VAL A 54 -3.73 0.91 -5.33
C VAL A 54 -3.68 1.39 -6.77
N CYS A 55 -4.63 2.22 -7.15
CA CYS A 55 -4.68 2.84 -8.47
C CYS A 55 -4.62 4.35 -8.31
N GLY A 56 -3.43 4.91 -8.47
CA GLY A 56 -3.21 6.34 -8.46
C GLY A 56 -3.79 7.00 -9.70
N ILE A 57 -4.72 7.93 -9.52
CA ILE A 57 -5.25 8.80 -10.59
C ILE A 57 -5.32 10.24 -10.09
N ASP A 58 -5.11 11.18 -10.99
CA ASP A 58 -5.08 12.59 -10.64
C ASP A 58 -6.49 13.20 -10.77
N VAL A 59 -7.41 12.73 -9.93
CA VAL A 59 -8.77 13.29 -9.80
C VAL A 59 -8.90 13.99 -8.45
N ARG A 60 -9.77 15.00 -8.37
CA ARG A 60 -10.07 15.64 -7.09
C ARG A 60 -10.73 14.62 -6.16
N ALA A 61 -10.38 14.65 -4.88
CA ALA A 61 -10.99 13.77 -3.88
C ALA A 61 -12.53 13.94 -3.80
N SER A 62 -13.05 15.13 -4.12
CA SER A 62 -14.49 15.41 -4.21
C SER A 62 -15.20 14.67 -5.35
N ASP A 63 -14.45 14.25 -6.37
CA ASP A 63 -14.97 13.57 -7.54
C ASP A 63 -14.97 12.04 -7.38
N LEU A 64 -14.51 11.54 -6.23
CA LEU A 64 -14.55 10.12 -5.88
C LEU A 64 -15.88 9.78 -5.21
N ARG A 65 -16.51 8.70 -5.69
CA ARG A 65 -17.72 8.13 -5.11
C ARG A 65 -17.36 7.26 -3.90
N GLY A 66 -18.36 6.91 -3.09
CA GLY A 66 -18.18 6.07 -1.89
C GLY A 66 -17.67 4.65 -2.17
N ASP A 67 -17.78 4.18 -3.41
CA ASP A 67 -17.18 2.92 -3.89
C ASP A 67 -15.68 3.07 -4.26
N GLY A 68 -15.12 4.27 -4.05
CA GLY A 68 -13.74 4.59 -4.38
C GLY A 68 -13.51 4.88 -5.87
N LEU A 69 -14.52 4.78 -6.74
CA LEU A 69 -14.38 5.07 -8.17
C LEU A 69 -14.66 6.54 -8.49
N PRO A 70 -14.09 7.11 -9.57
CA PRO A 70 -14.41 8.47 -9.97
C PRO A 70 -15.86 8.53 -10.44
N SER A 71 -16.53 9.64 -10.13
CA SER A 71 -17.79 10.00 -10.76
C SER A 71 -17.63 9.95 -12.29
N PRO A 72 -18.68 9.56 -13.04
CA PRO A 72 -18.66 9.66 -14.51
C PRO A 72 -18.39 11.09 -15.02
N SER A 73 -18.67 12.10 -14.20
CA SER A 73 -18.40 13.52 -14.49
C SER A 73 -17.06 14.03 -13.94
N ALA A 74 -16.25 13.16 -13.30
CA ALA A 74 -14.97 13.53 -12.74
C ALA A 74 -14.02 13.98 -13.87
N VAL A 75 -13.45 15.16 -13.71
CA VAL A 75 -12.43 15.67 -14.62
C VAL A 75 -11.07 15.45 -13.97
N ALA A 76 -10.30 14.51 -14.51
CA ALA A 76 -8.93 14.29 -14.07
C ALA A 76 -8.06 15.51 -14.45
N LEU A 77 -7.25 15.99 -13.51
CA LEU A 77 -6.24 17.03 -13.74
C LEU A 77 -5.18 16.53 -14.73
N SER A 78 -4.85 15.24 -14.64
CA SER A 78 -3.98 14.53 -15.58
C SER A 78 -4.59 13.16 -15.92
N PRO A 79 -4.53 12.71 -17.19
CA PRO A 79 -5.00 11.38 -17.58
C PRO A 79 -4.01 10.27 -17.18
N ALA A 80 -2.87 10.60 -16.56
CA ALA A 80 -1.91 9.63 -16.09
C ALA A 80 -2.55 8.66 -15.10
N ILE A 81 -2.06 7.42 -15.09
CA ILE A 81 -2.48 6.41 -14.12
C ILE A 81 -1.25 5.66 -13.60
N VAL A 82 -1.28 5.30 -12.32
CA VAL A 82 -0.25 4.48 -11.68
C VAL A 82 -0.92 3.33 -10.96
N LEU A 83 -0.68 2.10 -11.42
CA LEU A 83 -1.18 0.90 -10.77
C LEU A 83 -0.08 0.29 -9.90
N MET A 84 -0.36 0.10 -8.63
CA MET A 84 0.56 -0.47 -7.64
C MET A 84 -0.08 -1.67 -6.97
N PHE A 85 0.61 -2.79 -6.90
CA PHE A 85 0.11 -3.98 -6.21
C PHE A 85 1.24 -4.94 -5.88
N GLU A 86 1.02 -5.76 -4.85
CA GLU A 86 1.89 -6.90 -4.58
C GLU A 86 1.42 -8.10 -5.41
N SER A 87 2.34 -8.81 -6.04
CA SER A 87 2.04 -9.99 -6.86
C SER A 87 2.90 -11.18 -6.46
N LYS A 88 2.63 -12.36 -7.05
CA LYS A 88 3.51 -13.53 -6.90
C LYS A 88 4.95 -13.30 -7.41
N TYR A 89 5.21 -12.23 -8.16
CA TYR A 89 6.54 -11.84 -8.65
C TYR A 89 7.16 -10.68 -7.86
N GLY A 90 6.52 -10.25 -6.77
CA GLY A 90 6.94 -9.09 -5.98
C GLY A 90 6.04 -7.88 -6.19
N PHE A 91 6.45 -6.74 -5.62
CA PHE A 91 5.73 -5.48 -5.73
C PHE A 91 5.91 -4.86 -7.11
N LEU A 92 4.81 -4.54 -7.78
CA LEU A 92 4.79 -3.97 -9.12
C LEU A 92 4.21 -2.56 -9.09
N LYS A 93 4.86 -1.64 -9.81
CA LYS A 93 4.40 -0.27 -10.05
C LYS A 93 4.40 0.02 -11.55
N ILE A 94 3.21 0.19 -12.12
CA ILE A 94 3.01 0.37 -13.56
C ILE A 94 2.38 1.75 -13.79
N GLY A 95 3.14 2.67 -14.38
CA GLY A 95 2.63 3.98 -14.79
C GLY A 95 2.36 4.01 -16.29
N PHE A 96 1.25 4.62 -16.68
CA PHE A 96 0.91 4.81 -18.08
C PHE A 96 0.13 6.11 -18.30
N ASP A 97 0.49 6.85 -19.35
CA ASP A 97 -0.07 8.19 -19.60
C ASP A 97 -0.07 8.56 -21.09
N ARG A 98 -0.13 7.56 -21.98
CA ARG A 98 -0.09 7.79 -23.44
C ARG A 98 -1.36 8.44 -23.98
N PHE A 99 -2.52 8.09 -23.42
CA PHE A 99 -3.81 8.52 -23.96
C PHE A 99 -4.38 9.72 -23.22
N LYS A 100 -5.21 10.49 -23.94
CA LYS A 100 -5.89 11.69 -23.41
C LYS A 100 -6.90 11.43 -22.29
N ARG A 101 -7.32 10.17 -22.12
CA ARG A 101 -8.33 9.75 -21.14
C ARG A 101 -7.74 8.72 -20.20
N TRP A 102 -7.96 8.90 -18.90
CA TRP A 102 -7.43 7.98 -17.88
C TRP A 102 -8.03 6.58 -18.00
N GLU A 103 -9.29 6.46 -18.43
CA GLU A 103 -9.95 5.15 -18.62
C GLU A 103 -9.27 4.35 -19.73
N HIS A 104 -8.82 5.04 -20.78
CA HIS A 104 -8.07 4.41 -21.85
C HIS A 104 -6.67 4.00 -21.39
N ASN A 105 -6.03 4.79 -20.53
CA ASN A 105 -4.74 4.42 -19.93
C ASN A 105 -4.88 3.20 -19.00
N LEU A 106 -5.94 3.13 -18.19
CA LEU A 106 -6.25 1.96 -17.38
C LEU A 106 -6.50 0.72 -18.24
N ARG A 107 -7.25 0.88 -19.34
CA ARG A 107 -7.52 -0.21 -20.29
C ARG A 107 -6.24 -0.71 -20.94
N ALA A 108 -5.32 0.19 -21.29
CA ALA A 108 -4.02 -0.18 -21.85
C ALA A 108 -3.22 -1.07 -20.88
N ILE A 109 -3.21 -0.73 -19.58
CA ILE A 109 -2.58 -1.57 -18.55
C ILE A 109 -3.26 -2.94 -18.49
N ALA A 110 -4.60 -2.99 -18.46
CA ALA A 110 -5.33 -4.25 -18.40
C ALA A 110 -5.02 -5.16 -19.61
N LEU A 111 -5.00 -4.59 -20.82
CA LEU A 111 -4.61 -5.31 -22.05
C LEU A 111 -3.15 -5.77 -22.01
N HIS A 112 -2.26 -4.94 -21.48
CA HIS A 112 -0.86 -5.30 -21.34
C HIS A 112 -0.68 -6.52 -20.43
N LEU A 113 -1.33 -6.54 -19.26
CA LEU A 113 -1.32 -7.69 -18.35
C LEU A 113 -1.88 -8.96 -19.02
N GLN A 114 -2.95 -8.82 -19.79
CA GLN A 114 -3.51 -9.92 -20.58
C GLN A 114 -2.49 -10.47 -21.59
N HIS A 115 -1.85 -9.60 -22.38
CA HIS A 115 -0.84 -10.03 -23.35
C HIS A 115 0.36 -10.71 -22.68
N LEU A 116 0.80 -10.23 -21.52
CA LEU A 116 1.87 -10.89 -20.76
C LEU A 116 1.46 -12.28 -20.25
N ARG A 117 0.20 -12.44 -19.82
CA ARG A 117 -0.34 -13.76 -19.47
C ARG A 117 -0.38 -14.67 -20.69
N GLU A 118 -0.89 -14.21 -21.82
CA GLU A 118 -0.97 -14.98 -23.07
C GLU A 118 0.43 -15.38 -23.56
N ALA A 119 1.39 -14.47 -23.55
CA ALA A 119 2.79 -14.77 -23.86
C ALA A 119 3.35 -15.88 -22.96
N GLY A 120 3.10 -15.80 -21.64
CA GLY A 120 3.49 -16.84 -20.70
C GLY A 120 2.81 -18.20 -20.94
N VAL A 121 1.55 -18.20 -21.41
CA VAL A 121 0.83 -19.42 -21.81
C VAL A 121 1.50 -20.08 -23.03
N TYR A 122 1.97 -19.29 -23.99
CA TYR A 122 2.70 -19.79 -25.16
C TYR A 122 4.19 -20.08 -24.88
N GLY A 123 4.65 -19.92 -23.64
CA GLY A 123 6.03 -20.19 -23.24
C GLY A 123 7.04 -19.09 -23.58
N VAL A 124 6.57 -17.90 -23.97
CA VAL A 124 7.40 -16.73 -24.22
C VAL A 124 7.52 -15.91 -22.93
N GLY A 125 8.70 -15.88 -22.31
CA GLY A 125 8.93 -15.13 -21.05
C GLY A 125 8.34 -15.81 -19.80
N SER A 126 8.26 -17.15 -19.81
CA SER A 126 7.59 -18.03 -18.83
C SER A 126 7.96 -17.80 -17.35
N ASN A 127 9.14 -17.23 -17.08
CA ASN A 127 9.64 -16.99 -15.72
C ASN A 127 9.18 -15.65 -15.11
N GLY A 128 8.24 -14.96 -15.74
CA GLY A 128 7.80 -13.63 -15.30
C GLY A 128 8.88 -12.57 -15.46
N GLU A 129 9.86 -12.80 -16.35
CA GLU A 129 10.96 -11.88 -16.66
C GLU A 129 10.44 -10.51 -17.11
N ALA A 130 9.34 -10.49 -17.86
CA ALA A 130 8.67 -9.25 -18.24
C ALA A 130 8.25 -8.42 -17.01
N TYR A 131 7.78 -9.07 -15.93
CA TYR A 131 7.30 -8.39 -14.73
C TYR A 131 8.43 -7.77 -13.89
N ARG A 132 9.65 -8.33 -13.95
CA ARG A 132 10.79 -7.85 -13.15
C ARG A 132 11.21 -6.42 -13.50
N GLY A 133 10.97 -5.97 -14.74
CA GLY A 133 11.25 -4.59 -15.16
C GLY A 133 10.41 -3.53 -14.42
N TRP A 134 9.29 -3.93 -13.78
CA TRP A 134 8.41 -3.05 -13.01
C TRP A 134 8.47 -3.30 -11.51
N SER A 135 9.43 -4.13 -11.05
CA SER A 135 9.65 -4.34 -9.62
C SER A 135 10.18 -3.07 -8.99
N ALA A 136 9.43 -2.51 -8.04
CA ALA A 136 9.88 -1.38 -7.23
C ALA A 136 10.46 -1.88 -5.89
N VAL A 137 11.45 -1.14 -5.37
CA VAL A 137 12.30 -1.57 -4.24
C VAL A 137 11.55 -1.64 -2.90
N ALA A 138 10.41 -0.96 -2.76
CA ALA A 138 9.49 -1.16 -1.64
C ALA A 138 8.10 -0.61 -2.00
N PRO A 139 7.01 -1.20 -1.47
CA PRO A 139 5.70 -0.56 -1.53
C PRO A 139 5.71 0.74 -0.70
N PRO A 140 5.02 1.81 -1.15
CA PRO A 140 4.86 3.01 -0.34
C PRO A 140 4.11 2.66 0.97
N PRO A 141 4.46 3.30 2.11
CA PRO A 141 3.72 3.13 3.36
C PRO A 141 2.30 3.68 3.19
N ARG A 142 1.28 2.83 3.37
CA ARG A 142 -0.13 3.25 3.26
C ARG A 142 -0.58 4.07 4.47
N PRO A 143 -1.40 5.11 4.30
CA PRO A 143 -2.29 5.57 5.35
C PRO A 143 -3.41 4.53 5.55
N ARG A 144 -3.47 3.90 6.74
CA ARG A 144 -4.54 2.97 7.11
C ARG A 144 -5.90 3.67 7.01
N LYS A 145 -6.81 3.18 6.14
CA LYS A 145 -8.25 3.50 6.25
C LYS A 145 -8.74 3.11 7.65
N LYS A 146 -9.28 4.09 8.39
CA LYS A 146 -10.00 3.85 9.65
C LYS A 146 -11.25 3.00 9.37
N LYS A 147 -11.13 1.68 9.48
CA LYS A 147 -12.29 0.80 9.74
C LYS A 147 -12.38 0.59 11.25
N SER A 148 -13.59 0.78 11.76
CA SER A 148 -14.04 0.61 13.14
C SER A 148 -13.64 -0.75 13.75
N PRO A 149 -13.61 -0.88 15.08
CA PRO A 149 -12.90 -1.94 15.76
C PRO A 149 -13.69 -3.25 15.74
N GLN A 150 -13.16 -4.28 15.09
CA GLN A 150 -13.30 -5.65 15.60
C GLN A 150 -12.33 -6.62 14.94
N SER A 151 -11.64 -7.35 15.83
CA SER A 151 -10.93 -8.61 15.64
C SER A 151 -9.48 -8.53 15.11
N ALA A 152 -8.58 -8.63 16.08
CA ALA A 152 -7.13 -8.77 15.98
C ALA A 152 -6.70 -10.16 15.38
N PRO A 153 -5.39 -10.49 15.30
CA PRO A 153 -4.47 -10.00 14.26
C PRO A 153 -3.65 -11.13 13.63
N ASN A 154 -3.07 -10.91 12.43
CA ASN A 154 -1.73 -11.42 12.04
C ASN A 154 -1.35 -10.98 10.62
N PRO A 155 -0.05 -10.91 10.27
CA PRO A 155 1.05 -10.24 10.95
C PRO A 155 1.68 -9.16 10.04
N SER A 156 2.20 -8.06 10.61
CA SER A 156 3.00 -7.04 9.92
C SER A 156 4.49 -7.21 10.26
N PRO A 157 5.41 -6.49 9.56
CA PRO A 157 6.69 -7.02 9.09
C PRO A 157 7.60 -7.48 10.23
N SER A 158 8.41 -8.50 9.97
CA SER A 158 9.31 -9.12 10.96
C SER A 158 10.14 -8.09 11.70
N ALA A 159 9.68 -7.70 12.90
CA ALA A 159 10.41 -6.90 13.85
C ALA A 159 11.73 -7.60 14.16
N THR A 160 12.80 -6.82 14.14
CA THR A 160 14.14 -7.26 14.50
C THR A 160 14.10 -7.79 15.93
N SER A 161 14.94 -8.79 16.26
CA SER A 161 14.96 -9.39 17.60
C SER A 161 15.03 -8.36 18.74
N LYS A 162 15.74 -7.23 18.50
CA LYS A 162 15.87 -6.12 19.46
C LYS A 162 14.60 -5.28 19.63
N GLU A 163 13.83 -5.08 18.55
CA GLU A 163 12.55 -4.37 18.61
C GLU A 163 11.51 -5.19 19.37
N ARG A 164 11.51 -6.52 19.18
CA ARG A 164 10.63 -7.43 19.93
C ARG A 164 10.93 -7.41 21.41
N GLU A 165 12.20 -7.50 21.80
CA GLU A 165 12.60 -7.42 23.21
C GLU A 165 12.20 -6.08 23.85
N ALA A 166 12.38 -4.97 23.13
CA ALA A 166 11.94 -3.64 23.60
C ALA A 166 10.42 -3.55 23.79
N ALA A 167 9.65 -4.12 22.85
CA ALA A 167 8.19 -4.14 22.92
C ALA A 167 7.68 -5.07 24.05
N GLU A 168 8.35 -6.19 24.28
CA GLU A 168 8.06 -7.09 25.42
C GLU A 168 8.31 -6.42 26.75
N PHE A 169 9.39 -5.63 26.86
CA PHE A 169 9.67 -4.86 28.06
C PHE A 169 8.58 -3.83 28.35
N LEU A 170 8.14 -3.07 27.34
CA LEU A 170 7.05 -2.11 27.48
C LEU A 170 5.71 -2.78 27.79
N ALA A 171 5.43 -3.94 27.18
CA ALA A 171 4.19 -4.67 27.39
C ALA A 171 3.98 -5.09 28.85
N LYS A 172 5.06 -5.43 29.57
CA LYS A 172 5.01 -5.80 31.01
C LYS A 172 4.44 -4.71 31.90
N HIS A 173 4.58 -3.45 31.51
CA HIS A 173 4.17 -2.29 32.32
C HIS A 173 3.11 -1.40 31.63
N GLY A 174 2.85 -1.64 30.35
CA GLY A 174 2.10 -0.74 29.47
C GLY A 174 0.66 -1.15 29.16
N GLY A 175 0.17 -2.27 29.70
CA GLY A 175 -1.21 -2.75 29.46
C GLY A 175 -1.54 -3.05 27.98
N LYS A 176 -0.52 -3.14 27.13
CA LYS A 176 -0.60 -3.42 25.69
C LYS A 176 0.25 -4.63 25.37
N THR A 177 -0.13 -5.39 24.37
CA THR A 177 0.66 -6.54 23.92
C THR A 177 1.89 -6.07 23.12
N PRO A 178 2.98 -6.86 23.08
CA PRO A 178 4.16 -6.50 22.29
C PRO A 178 3.84 -6.29 20.80
N ASN A 179 2.89 -7.07 20.28
CA ASN A 179 2.44 -6.95 18.89
C ASN A 179 1.67 -5.65 18.63
N GLU A 180 0.86 -5.19 19.58
CA GLU A 180 0.17 -3.89 19.47
C GLU A 180 1.18 -2.73 19.49
N ILE A 181 2.17 -2.79 20.39
CA ILE A 181 3.22 -1.77 20.52
C ILE A 181 4.06 -1.66 19.23
N LEU A 182 4.35 -2.79 18.58
CA LEU A 182 5.12 -2.83 17.32
C LEU A 182 4.32 -2.45 16.07
N ALA A 183 2.99 -2.48 16.15
CA ALA A 183 2.08 -2.29 15.02
C ALA A 183 1.39 -0.92 15.01
N ASP A 184 1.45 -0.16 16.10
CA ASP A 184 0.74 1.10 16.27
C ASP A 184 1.48 2.10 17.17
N ALA A 185 1.68 3.31 16.64
CA ALA A 185 2.36 4.40 17.35
C ALA A 185 1.56 4.93 18.55
N GLU A 186 0.22 4.87 18.47
CA GLU A 186 -0.65 5.28 19.58
C GLU A 186 -0.61 4.26 20.74
N ALA A 187 -0.62 2.97 20.42
CA ALA A 187 -0.36 1.90 21.37
C ALA A 187 1.02 2.01 22.01
N PHE A 188 2.07 2.31 21.24
CA PHE A 188 3.41 2.60 21.76
C PHE A 188 3.43 3.79 22.72
N GLY A 189 2.87 4.95 22.33
CA GLY A 189 2.82 6.14 23.18
C GLY A 189 2.01 5.93 24.47
N THR A 190 0.97 5.10 24.41
CA THR A 190 0.19 4.72 25.60
C THR A 190 0.98 3.78 26.51
N ALA A 191 1.58 2.74 25.96
CA ALA A 191 2.43 1.80 26.71
C ALA A 191 3.62 2.50 27.36
N TYR A 192 4.26 3.44 26.64
CA TYR A 192 5.35 4.26 27.18
C TYR A 192 4.90 5.13 28.35
N ARG A 193 3.79 5.86 28.23
CA ARG A 193 3.28 6.70 29.32
C ARG A 193 2.97 5.89 30.58
N MET A 194 2.38 4.71 30.42
CA MET A 194 2.07 3.81 31.52
C MET A 194 3.34 3.20 32.14
N ALA A 195 4.26 2.70 31.31
CA ALA A 195 5.54 2.16 31.77
C ALA A 195 6.40 3.22 32.47
N SER A 196 6.44 4.44 31.92
CA SER A 196 7.13 5.57 32.53
C SER A 196 6.51 5.98 33.86
N ALA A 197 5.19 5.92 34.00
CA ALA A 197 4.52 6.21 35.26
C ALA A 197 4.78 5.13 36.33
N SER A 198 4.87 3.86 35.91
CA SER A 198 5.11 2.71 36.79
C SER A 198 6.56 2.54 37.22
N LEU A 199 7.52 2.89 36.35
CA LEU A 199 8.96 2.69 36.56
C LEU A 199 9.67 3.99 37.00
N HIS A 200 8.93 5.07 37.23
CA HIS A 200 9.52 6.33 37.64
C HIS A 200 10.18 6.22 39.03
N PRO A 201 11.43 6.69 39.22
CA PRO A 201 12.10 6.69 40.52
C PRO A 201 11.27 7.35 41.63
N ASP A 202 10.65 8.48 41.33
CA ASP A 202 9.79 9.22 42.28
C ASP A 202 8.47 8.50 42.64
N ARG A 203 8.16 7.38 41.99
CA ARG A 203 6.97 6.54 42.26
C ARG A 203 7.32 5.13 42.73
N GLY A 204 8.54 4.93 43.20
CA GLY A 204 9.02 3.65 43.73
C GLY A 204 9.65 2.72 42.70
N GLY A 205 9.92 3.20 41.48
CA GLY A 205 10.76 2.50 40.50
C GLY A 205 12.25 2.66 40.79
N THR A 206 13.10 1.89 40.11
CA THR A 206 14.55 2.04 40.20
C THR A 206 15.09 2.88 39.05
N HIS A 207 16.20 3.58 39.27
CA HIS A 207 16.89 4.32 38.20
C HIS A 207 17.34 3.39 37.07
N GLU A 208 17.73 2.15 37.39
CA GLU A 208 18.13 1.14 36.41
C GLU A 208 16.97 0.72 35.50
N ASP A 209 15.77 0.52 36.06
CA ASP A 209 14.58 0.20 35.28
C ASP A 209 14.16 1.35 34.36
N PHE A 210 14.34 2.59 34.82
CA PHE A 210 14.06 3.79 34.02
C PHE A 210 15.05 3.97 32.87
N VAL A 211 16.34 3.69 33.09
CA VAL A 211 17.36 3.67 32.02
C VAL A 211 17.05 2.57 31.00
N ARG A 212 16.61 1.40 31.46
CA ARG A 212 16.21 0.29 30.58
C ARG A 212 14.98 0.65 29.73
N LEU A 213 14.01 1.35 30.33
CA LEU A 213 12.85 1.91 29.61
C LEU A 213 13.28 2.88 28.51
N GLN A 214 14.18 3.81 28.81
CA GLN A 214 14.64 4.81 27.84
C GLN A 214 15.33 4.15 26.63
N ARG A 215 16.18 3.15 26.87
CA ARG A 215 16.84 2.39 25.79
C ARG A 215 15.84 1.64 24.89
N ALA A 216 14.81 1.03 25.49
CA ALA A 216 13.75 0.36 24.74
C ALA A 216 12.93 1.34 23.89
N VAL A 217 12.65 2.53 24.43
CA VAL A 217 11.92 3.61 23.74
C VAL A 217 12.73 4.16 22.58
N ASP A 218 14.02 4.37 22.74
CA ASP A 218 14.87 4.91 21.67
C ASP A 218 14.96 3.94 20.48
N LEU A 219 14.98 2.62 20.73
CA LEU A 219 14.91 1.61 19.67
C LEU A 219 13.59 1.64 18.89
N LEU A 220 12.47 1.90 19.58
CA LEU A 220 11.13 1.90 18.97
C LEU A 220 10.76 3.24 18.34
N LYS A 221 11.33 4.36 18.79
CA LYS A 221 11.17 5.67 18.14
C LYS A 221 11.68 5.68 16.71
N VAL A 222 12.75 4.95 16.40
CA VAL A 222 13.27 4.81 15.02
C VAL A 222 12.24 4.19 14.08
N ARG A 223 11.33 3.36 14.62
CA ARG A 223 10.25 2.69 13.87
C ARG A 223 9.04 3.59 13.62
N PHE A 224 8.81 4.58 14.48
CA PHE A 224 7.67 5.49 14.44
C PHE A 224 8.15 6.96 14.44
N PRO A 225 8.59 7.49 13.28
CA PRO A 225 8.99 8.89 13.16
C PRO A 225 7.81 9.86 13.28
#